data_AF-A0A1Q3YGA4-F1
#
_entry.id   AF-A0A1Q3YGA4-F1
#
_cell.length_a   1.000
_cell.length_b   1.000
_cell.length_c   1.000
_cell.angle_alpha   90.00
_cell.angle_beta   90.00
_cell.angle_gamma   90.00
#
_symmetry.space_group_name_H-M   'P 1'
#
loop_
_entity.id
_entity.type
_entity.pdbx_description
1 polymer ?
#
loop_
_entity_poly.entity_id
_entity_poly.type
_entity_poly.pdbx_seq_one_letter_code
_entity_poly.pdbx_strand_id
1 'polypeptide(L)'
;MSLDWCPGIREACAHWRDAPMLQQTFEALERTLDQDNDACIDCSKTVVEVVCQTIVTSFHSQQNPLRPLQETPTLSDWLSAAIKALKLGDVRDDKFKKLVSSHHKLADALNDLRNKAGPASHGKDPYLERLALHHRRSAVLAADAIVAFLHEAYLDAQLDPASSREPWERFEAENAQIDAQIGLEVDLADDEPPTLRFLLPGGDELPIKIEVSRLLYLLDRGAYVEALNAARDHPVPMEEQNEEQGGA
;
A
#
# COMPACT_ATOMS: atom_id res chain seq x y z
N MET A 1 -27.31 -12.36 -14.43
CA MET A 1 -26.80 -11.13 -13.79
C MET A 1 -26.31 -11.54 -12.42
N SER A 2 -24.99 -11.60 -12.21
CA SER A 2 -24.43 -11.81 -10.87
C SER A 2 -24.72 -10.56 -10.05
N LEU A 3 -25.33 -10.70 -8.87
CA LEU A 3 -25.44 -9.60 -7.92
C LEU A 3 -24.03 -9.33 -7.40
N ASP A 4 -23.56 -8.08 -7.52
CA ASP A 4 -22.31 -7.69 -6.89
C ASP A 4 -22.56 -7.52 -5.39
N TRP A 5 -22.22 -8.56 -4.61
CA TRP A 5 -22.48 -8.62 -3.17
C TRP A 5 -21.43 -7.87 -2.34
N CYS A 6 -20.32 -7.46 -2.95
CA CYS A 6 -19.19 -6.86 -2.25
C CYS A 6 -18.47 -5.77 -3.07
N PRO A 7 -19.20 -4.73 -3.53
CA PRO A 7 -18.62 -3.67 -4.34
C PRO A 7 -17.48 -2.91 -3.64
N GLY A 8 -17.60 -2.64 -2.33
CA GLY A 8 -16.56 -1.95 -1.57
C GLY A 8 -15.28 -2.77 -1.41
N ILE A 9 -15.40 -4.07 -1.18
CA ILE A 9 -14.24 -4.99 -1.19
C ILE A 9 -13.59 -5.00 -2.57
N ARG A 10 -14.38 -5.07 -3.64
CA ARG A 10 -13.88 -5.10 -5.01
C ARG A 10 -13.11 -3.82 -5.35
N GLU A 11 -13.65 -2.66 -5.00
CA GLU A 11 -12.97 -1.36 -5.19
C GLU A 11 -11.66 -1.30 -4.42
N ALA A 12 -11.66 -1.68 -3.14
CA ALA A 12 -10.45 -1.73 -2.32
C ALA A 12 -9.39 -2.70 -2.90
N CYS A 13 -9.80 -3.86 -3.40
CA CYS A 13 -8.89 -4.81 -4.04
C CYS A 13 -8.35 -4.29 -5.39
N ALA A 14 -9.16 -3.56 -6.16
CA ALA A 14 -8.71 -2.93 -7.40
C ALA A 14 -7.68 -1.81 -7.13
N HIS A 15 -7.89 -1.03 -6.07
CA HIS A 15 -6.94 -0.01 -5.60
C HIS A 15 -5.63 -0.66 -5.17
N TRP A 16 -5.66 -1.61 -4.24
CA TRP A 16 -4.49 -2.34 -3.76
C TRP A 16 -4.19 -3.60 -4.58
N ARG A 17 -4.17 -3.49 -5.91
CA ARG A 17 -3.92 -4.61 -6.83
C ARG A 17 -2.59 -5.32 -6.59
N ASP A 18 -1.59 -4.58 -6.10
CA ASP A 18 -0.23 -5.09 -5.86
C ASP A 18 -0.06 -5.70 -4.45
N ALA A 19 -1.15 -5.86 -3.68
CA ALA A 19 -1.17 -6.54 -2.38
C ALA A 19 -1.57 -8.02 -2.54
N PRO A 20 -0.62 -8.97 -2.70
CA PRO A 20 -0.92 -10.34 -3.12
C PRO A 20 -1.82 -11.10 -2.15
N MET A 21 -1.62 -10.90 -0.83
CA MET A 21 -2.46 -11.54 0.18
C MET A 21 -3.91 -11.04 0.15
N LEU A 22 -4.13 -9.76 -0.17
CA LEU A 22 -5.47 -9.21 -0.33
C LEU A 22 -6.17 -9.83 -1.54
N GLN A 23 -5.47 -9.87 -2.68
CA GLN A 23 -5.99 -10.48 -3.91
C GLN A 23 -6.34 -11.96 -3.71
N GLN A 24 -5.42 -12.73 -3.10
CA GLN A 24 -5.65 -14.14 -2.82
C GLN A 24 -6.86 -14.36 -1.89
N THR A 25 -7.03 -13.51 -0.87
CA THR A 25 -8.16 -13.62 0.06
C THR A 25 -9.47 -13.25 -0.63
N PHE A 26 -9.47 -12.24 -1.51
CA PHE A 26 -10.63 -11.83 -2.27
C PHE A 26 -11.07 -12.91 -3.28
N GLU A 27 -10.14 -13.50 -4.02
CA GLU A 27 -10.44 -14.63 -4.91
C GLU A 27 -11.04 -15.82 -4.15
N ALA A 28 -10.55 -16.10 -2.94
CA ALA A 28 -11.10 -17.15 -2.08
C ALA A 28 -12.51 -16.81 -1.60
N LEU A 29 -12.78 -15.54 -1.26
CA LEU A 29 -14.10 -15.04 -0.89
C LEU A 29 -15.10 -15.24 -2.04
N GLU A 30 -14.77 -14.78 -3.25
CA GLU A 30 -15.66 -14.91 -4.41
C GLU A 30 -15.95 -16.37 -4.73
N ARG A 31 -14.91 -17.22 -4.77
CA ARG A 31 -15.06 -18.65 -5.04
C ARG A 31 -15.95 -19.36 -4.02
N THR A 32 -15.75 -19.07 -2.73
CA THR A 32 -16.52 -19.72 -1.66
C THR A 32 -17.96 -19.22 -1.60
N LEU A 33 -18.19 -17.94 -1.93
CA LEU A 33 -19.54 -17.39 -2.05
C LEU A 33 -20.32 -18.02 -3.21
N ASP A 34 -19.70 -18.15 -4.39
CA ASP A 34 -20.30 -18.77 -5.57
C ASP A 34 -20.62 -20.25 -5.37
N GLN A 35 -19.83 -20.95 -4.55
CA GLN A 35 -20.02 -22.36 -4.24
C GLN A 35 -21.00 -22.62 -3.11
N ASP A 36 -21.64 -21.58 -2.59
CA ASP A 36 -22.49 -21.67 -1.40
C ASP A 36 -21.78 -22.32 -0.18
N ASN A 37 -20.50 -22.02 -0.01
CA ASN A 37 -19.63 -22.62 1.01
C ASN A 37 -19.51 -21.70 2.23
N ASP A 38 -19.73 -22.25 3.44
CA ASP A 38 -19.61 -21.51 4.71
C ASP A 38 -18.19 -20.93 4.93
N ALA A 39 -17.18 -21.42 4.20
CA ALA A 39 -15.84 -20.84 4.16
C ALA A 39 -15.83 -19.35 3.72
N CYS A 40 -16.88 -18.86 3.05
CA CYS A 40 -16.98 -17.44 2.73
C CYS A 40 -17.06 -16.56 3.99
N ILE A 41 -17.48 -17.10 5.14
CA ILE A 41 -17.52 -16.40 6.42
C ILE A 41 -16.10 -16.23 6.97
N ASP A 42 -15.26 -17.27 6.84
CA ASP A 42 -13.84 -17.20 7.17
C ASP A 42 -13.16 -16.13 6.29
N CYS A 43 -13.37 -16.22 4.97
CA CYS A 43 -12.82 -15.25 4.02
C CYS A 43 -13.32 -13.83 4.31
N SER A 44 -14.59 -13.64 4.69
CA SER A 44 -15.15 -12.31 5.02
C SER A 44 -14.38 -11.65 6.17
N LYS A 45 -14.12 -12.40 7.25
CA LYS A 45 -13.29 -11.90 8.36
C LYS A 45 -11.86 -11.61 7.90
N THR A 46 -11.25 -12.54 7.16
CA THR A 46 -9.86 -12.41 6.72
C THR A 46 -9.66 -11.23 5.78
N VAL A 47 -10.60 -10.92 4.87
CA VAL A 47 -10.52 -9.74 4.00
C VAL A 47 -10.46 -8.46 4.84
N VAL A 48 -11.35 -8.30 5.82
CA VAL A 48 -11.32 -7.11 6.70
C VAL A 48 -9.97 -7.02 7.43
N GLU A 49 -9.46 -8.14 7.92
CA GLU A 49 -8.18 -8.19 8.63
C GLU A 49 -7.00 -7.76 7.73
N VAL A 50 -6.94 -8.28 6.51
CA VAL A 50 -5.88 -7.92 5.54
C VAL A 50 -6.00 -6.46 5.11
N VAL A 51 -7.21 -5.93 4.92
CA VAL A 51 -7.42 -4.50 4.62
C VAL A 51 -6.91 -3.63 5.78
N CYS A 52 -7.26 -3.95 7.02
CA CYS A 52 -6.74 -3.24 8.19
C CYS A 52 -5.21 -3.29 8.25
N GLN A 53 -4.59 -4.42 7.94
CA GLN A 53 -3.13 -4.55 7.89
C GLN A 53 -2.49 -3.69 6.78
N THR A 54 -3.11 -3.65 5.60
CA THR A 54 -2.67 -2.79 4.48
C THR A 54 -2.68 -1.32 4.88
N ILE A 55 -3.79 -0.86 5.48
CA ILE A 55 -3.93 0.51 5.98
C ILE A 55 -2.88 0.80 7.04
N VAL A 56 -2.81 -0.02 8.11
CA VAL A 56 -1.86 0.19 9.21
C VAL A 56 -0.43 0.23 8.70
N THR A 57 -0.07 -0.64 7.75
CA THR A 57 1.28 -0.67 7.17
C THR A 57 1.60 0.61 6.40
N SER A 58 0.62 1.21 5.72
CA SER A 58 0.80 2.44 4.95
C SER A 58 1.09 3.68 5.83
N PHE A 59 0.63 3.67 7.08
CA PHE A 59 0.85 4.78 8.03
C PHE A 59 1.89 4.46 9.12
N HIS A 60 2.38 3.23 9.18
CA HIS A 60 3.30 2.80 10.23
C HIS A 60 4.70 3.34 9.97
N SER A 61 5.28 4.01 10.97
CA SER A 61 6.68 4.42 10.95
C SER A 61 7.34 4.19 12.31
N GLN A 62 8.68 4.29 12.37
CA GLN A 62 9.40 4.20 13.65
C GLN A 62 8.97 5.29 14.64
N GLN A 63 8.56 6.46 14.14
CA GLN A 63 8.11 7.59 14.94
C GLN A 63 6.64 7.46 15.35
N ASN A 64 5.83 6.73 14.56
CA ASN A 64 4.43 6.46 14.82
C ASN A 64 4.11 4.96 14.69
N PRO A 65 4.46 4.15 15.71
CA PRO A 65 4.19 2.73 15.69
C PRO A 65 2.69 2.44 15.86
N LEU A 66 2.06 1.99 14.78
CA LEU A 66 0.63 1.66 14.75
C LEU A 66 0.28 0.17 14.85
N ARG A 67 1.24 -0.75 14.66
CA ARG A 67 0.95 -2.18 14.66
C ARG A 67 0.55 -2.64 16.07
N PRO A 68 -0.44 -3.54 16.20
CA PRO A 68 -0.76 -4.17 17.48
C PRO A 68 0.48 -4.86 18.08
N LEU A 69 0.59 -4.82 19.41
CA LEU A 69 1.75 -5.36 20.15
C LEU A 69 1.63 -6.86 20.46
N GLN A 70 0.43 -7.44 20.39
CA GLN A 70 0.22 -8.85 20.70
C GLN A 70 0.83 -9.73 19.60
N GLU A 71 1.32 -10.92 19.97
CA GLU A 71 1.82 -11.91 18.99
C GLU A 71 0.73 -12.43 18.06
N THR A 72 -0.52 -12.48 18.54
CA THR A 72 -1.70 -12.89 17.76
C THR A 72 -2.82 -11.85 17.90
N PRO A 73 -2.74 -10.71 17.19
CA PRO A 73 -3.75 -9.67 17.28
C PRO A 73 -5.11 -10.16 16.80
N THR A 74 -6.17 -9.72 17.45
CA THR A 74 -7.54 -9.98 17.02
C THR A 74 -7.94 -9.06 15.87
N LEU A 75 -9.07 -9.36 15.20
CA LEU A 75 -9.66 -8.44 14.23
C LEU A 75 -9.95 -7.07 14.85
N SER A 76 -10.39 -7.03 16.11
CA SER A 76 -10.70 -5.78 16.80
C SER A 76 -9.44 -4.96 17.08
N ASP A 77 -8.30 -5.61 17.38
CA ASP A 77 -7.01 -4.95 17.53
C ASP A 77 -6.56 -4.30 16.21
N TRP A 78 -6.66 -5.04 15.10
CA TRP A 78 -6.34 -4.53 13.75
C TRP A 78 -7.26 -3.39 13.32
N LEU A 79 -8.57 -3.51 13.55
CA LEU A 79 -9.54 -2.47 13.22
C LEU A 79 -9.30 -1.20 14.05
N SER A 80 -9.00 -1.34 15.34
CA SER A 80 -8.64 -0.22 16.21
C SER A 80 -7.39 0.50 15.73
N ALA A 81 -6.37 -0.26 15.31
CA ALA A 81 -5.15 0.29 14.74
C ALA A 81 -5.42 1.04 13.42
N ALA A 82 -6.25 0.50 12.53
CA ALA A 82 -6.63 1.16 11.27
C ALA A 82 -7.41 2.46 11.51
N ILE A 83 -8.40 2.45 12.42
CA ILE A 83 -9.17 3.65 12.80
C ILE A 83 -8.26 4.75 13.38
N LYS A 84 -7.26 4.35 14.18
CA LYS A 84 -6.24 5.27 14.70
C LYS A 84 -5.35 5.81 13.57
N ALA A 85 -4.92 4.97 12.64
CA ALA A 85 -4.10 5.36 11.49
C ALA A 85 -4.81 6.44 10.65
N LEU A 86 -6.11 6.24 10.41
CA LEU A 86 -6.97 7.12 9.63
C LEU A 86 -7.51 8.32 10.43
N LYS A 87 -7.12 8.47 11.71
CA LYS A 87 -7.58 9.54 12.61
C LYS A 87 -9.11 9.69 12.69
N LEU A 88 -9.84 8.59 12.47
CA LEU A 88 -11.31 8.60 12.45
C LEU A 88 -11.93 8.87 13.84
N GLY A 89 -11.14 8.69 14.91
CA GLY A 89 -11.52 9.05 16.28
C GLY A 89 -11.40 10.54 16.61
N ASP A 90 -10.63 11.31 15.83
CA ASP A 90 -10.36 12.74 16.09
C ASP A 90 -11.52 13.64 15.64
N VAL A 91 -12.46 13.07 14.88
CA VAL A 91 -13.66 13.75 14.41
C VAL A 91 -14.47 14.27 15.60
N ARG A 92 -14.80 15.57 15.62
CA ARG A 92 -15.54 16.18 16.74
C ARG A 92 -17.03 15.80 16.77
N ASP A 93 -17.57 15.27 15.68
CA ASP A 93 -18.98 14.88 15.58
C ASP A 93 -19.27 13.56 16.33
N ASP A 94 -20.04 13.65 17.42
CA ASP A 94 -20.42 12.51 18.25
C ASP A 94 -21.33 11.49 17.54
N LYS A 95 -22.11 11.91 16.53
CA LYS A 95 -22.92 10.98 15.72
C LYS A 95 -22.04 10.17 14.80
N PHE A 96 -21.01 10.78 14.23
CA PHE A 96 -20.03 10.06 13.43
C PHE A 96 -19.22 9.07 14.29
N LYS A 97 -18.80 9.44 15.50
CA LYS A 97 -18.17 8.48 16.44
C LYS A 97 -19.04 7.27 16.74
N LYS A 98 -20.37 7.46 16.86
CA LYS A 98 -21.32 6.34 17.02
C LYS A 98 -21.39 5.44 15.77
N LEU A 99 -21.23 6.02 14.58
CA LEU A 99 -21.13 5.25 13.33
C LEU A 99 -19.85 4.41 13.30
N VAL A 100 -18.69 4.98 13.68
CA VAL A 100 -17.42 4.24 13.83
C VAL A 100 -17.56 3.10 14.84
N SER A 101 -18.18 3.36 16.00
CA SER A 101 -18.45 2.32 17.00
C SER A 101 -19.37 1.20 16.48
N SER A 102 -20.31 1.51 15.58
CA SER A 102 -21.16 0.49 14.96
C SER A 102 -20.36 -0.46 14.05
N HIS A 103 -19.33 0.04 13.36
CA HIS A 103 -18.44 -0.82 12.56
C HIS A 103 -17.59 -1.75 13.43
N HIS A 104 -17.14 -1.31 14.61
CA HIS A 104 -16.52 -2.21 15.60
C HIS A 104 -17.46 -3.34 16.02
N LYS A 105 -18.69 -3.01 16.38
CA LYS A 105 -19.69 -4.03 16.77
C LYS A 105 -19.98 -5.01 15.63
N LEU A 106 -19.98 -4.52 14.38
CA LEU A 106 -20.16 -5.35 13.21
C LEU A 106 -18.96 -6.29 13.00
N ALA A 107 -17.73 -5.81 13.19
CA ALA A 107 -16.52 -6.62 13.15
C ALA A 107 -16.49 -7.69 14.24
N ASP A 108 -16.90 -7.33 15.47
CA ASP A 108 -17.02 -8.28 16.58
C ASP A 108 -18.07 -9.36 16.28
N ALA A 109 -19.25 -8.97 15.77
CA ALA A 109 -20.29 -9.91 15.36
C ALA A 109 -19.84 -10.83 14.21
N LEU A 110 -19.08 -10.30 13.24
CA LEU A 110 -18.48 -11.08 12.16
C LEU A 110 -17.46 -12.09 12.69
N ASN A 111 -16.60 -11.67 13.63
CA ASN A 111 -15.63 -12.54 14.29
C ASN A 111 -16.34 -13.66 15.08
N ASP A 112 -17.40 -13.35 15.82
CA ASP A 112 -18.22 -14.31 16.54
C ASP A 112 -18.91 -15.31 15.60
N LEU A 113 -19.46 -14.81 14.48
CA LEU A 113 -20.08 -15.65 13.46
C LEU A 113 -19.05 -16.59 12.83
N ARG A 114 -17.86 -16.09 12.49
CA ARG A 114 -16.74 -16.90 11.99
C ARG A 114 -16.34 -17.97 13.00
N ASN A 115 -16.20 -17.61 14.29
CA ASN A 115 -15.79 -18.56 15.32
C ASN A 115 -16.80 -19.69 15.52
N LYS A 116 -18.10 -19.43 15.33
CA LYS A 116 -19.17 -20.43 15.48
C LYS A 116 -19.46 -21.22 14.22
N ALA A 117 -19.33 -20.62 13.04
CA ALA A 117 -19.85 -21.18 11.81
C ALA A 117 -18.81 -21.45 10.72
N GLY A 118 -17.62 -20.84 10.80
CA GLY A 118 -16.55 -20.97 9.82
C GLY A 118 -15.93 -22.37 9.84
N PRO A 119 -15.99 -23.14 8.74
CA PRO A 119 -15.50 -24.50 8.71
C PRO A 119 -13.96 -24.61 8.75
N ALA A 120 -13.23 -23.58 8.32
CA ALA A 120 -11.78 -23.66 8.11
C ALA A 120 -10.94 -23.39 9.37
N SER A 121 -11.57 -22.93 10.45
CA SER A 121 -10.87 -22.13 11.44
C SER A 121 -10.67 -22.77 12.82
N HIS A 122 -11.62 -23.58 13.29
CA HIS A 122 -11.52 -24.21 14.61
C HIS A 122 -12.02 -25.66 14.68
N GLY A 123 -12.22 -26.34 13.55
CA GLY A 123 -12.78 -27.69 13.54
C GLY A 123 -14.24 -27.67 14.01
N LYS A 124 -15.16 -27.52 13.07
CA LYS A 124 -16.59 -27.55 13.37
C LYS A 124 -17.01 -28.96 13.77
N ASP A 125 -18.07 -29.07 14.58
CA ASP A 125 -18.72 -30.36 14.79
C ASP A 125 -19.12 -30.94 13.41
N PRO A 126 -18.67 -32.16 13.06
CA PRO A 126 -18.86 -32.74 11.73
C PRO A 126 -20.34 -32.97 11.38
N TYR A 127 -21.26 -32.91 12.35
CA TYR A 127 -22.69 -33.11 12.17
C TYR A 127 -23.51 -31.82 12.16
N LEU A 128 -22.87 -30.63 12.25
CA LEU A 128 -23.58 -29.36 12.10
C LEU A 128 -23.97 -29.12 10.63
N GLU A 129 -25.25 -28.79 10.42
CA GLU A 129 -25.75 -28.40 9.10
C GLU A 129 -25.08 -27.12 8.59
N ARG A 130 -25.05 -26.97 7.26
CA ARG A 130 -24.60 -25.74 6.60
C ARG A 130 -25.49 -24.58 7.00
N LEU A 131 -24.91 -23.39 7.11
CA LEU A 131 -25.71 -22.20 7.32
C LEU A 131 -26.59 -21.89 6.11
N ALA A 132 -27.77 -21.34 6.40
CA ALA A 132 -28.65 -20.79 5.40
C ALA A 132 -27.93 -19.72 4.56
N LEU A 133 -28.29 -19.65 3.29
CA LEU A 133 -27.71 -18.73 2.30
C LEU A 133 -27.65 -17.27 2.78
N HIS A 134 -28.68 -16.81 3.49
CA HIS A 134 -28.74 -15.44 3.98
C HIS A 134 -27.71 -15.15 5.07
N HIS A 135 -27.30 -16.14 5.89
CA HIS A 135 -26.24 -15.93 6.88
C HIS A 135 -24.88 -15.70 6.21
N ARG A 136 -24.56 -16.50 5.19
CA ARG A 136 -23.34 -16.36 4.38
C ARG A 136 -23.28 -14.99 3.71
N ARG A 137 -24.38 -14.58 3.07
CA ARG A 137 -24.50 -13.25 2.45
C ARG A 137 -24.39 -12.11 3.46
N SER A 138 -25.00 -12.25 4.64
CA SER A 138 -24.87 -11.25 5.71
C SER A 138 -23.42 -11.07 6.17
N ALA A 139 -22.62 -12.15 6.23
CA ALA A 139 -21.20 -12.04 6.57
C ALA A 139 -20.42 -11.24 5.51
N VAL A 140 -20.68 -11.51 4.22
CA VAL A 140 -20.05 -10.78 3.11
C VAL A 140 -20.44 -9.31 3.13
N LEU A 141 -21.73 -8.99 3.28
CA LEU A 141 -22.22 -7.62 3.36
C LEU A 141 -21.67 -6.87 4.58
N ALA A 142 -21.50 -7.56 5.70
CA ALA A 142 -20.88 -6.97 6.88
C ALA A 142 -19.41 -6.62 6.65
N ALA A 143 -18.65 -7.52 6.02
CA ALA A 143 -17.27 -7.26 5.64
C ALA A 143 -17.19 -6.12 4.61
N ASP A 144 -18.09 -6.11 3.63
CA ASP A 144 -18.14 -5.09 2.58
C ASP A 144 -18.37 -3.69 3.16
N ALA A 145 -19.33 -3.54 4.07
CA ALA A 145 -19.59 -2.26 4.74
C ALA A 145 -18.36 -1.75 5.51
N ILE A 146 -17.64 -2.64 6.22
CA ILE A 146 -16.43 -2.26 6.95
C ILE A 146 -15.30 -1.85 5.99
N VAL A 147 -15.08 -2.63 4.93
CA VAL A 147 -14.01 -2.35 3.97
C VAL A 147 -14.30 -1.08 3.18
N ALA A 148 -15.52 -0.88 2.70
CA ALA A 148 -15.92 0.35 2.02
C ALA A 148 -15.67 1.58 2.90
N PHE A 149 -16.11 1.52 4.17
CA PHE A 149 -15.90 2.61 5.12
C PHE A 149 -14.42 2.93 5.33
N LEU A 150 -13.57 1.92 5.51
CA LEU A 150 -12.14 2.10 5.72
C LEU A 150 -11.41 2.56 4.45
N HIS A 151 -11.83 2.08 3.28
CA HIS A 151 -11.22 2.42 2.00
C HIS A 151 -11.50 3.87 1.63
N GLU A 152 -12.75 4.34 1.75
CA GLU A 152 -13.08 5.75 1.50
C GLU A 152 -12.29 6.68 2.45
N ALA A 153 -12.22 6.34 3.74
CA ALA A 153 -11.42 7.08 4.70
C ALA A 153 -9.91 7.08 4.37
N TYR A 154 -9.41 6.01 3.76
CA TYR A 154 -8.03 5.91 3.29
C TYR A 154 -7.76 6.83 2.08
N LEU A 155 -8.71 6.90 1.14
CA LEU A 155 -8.63 7.79 -0.02
C LEU A 155 -8.71 9.28 0.34
N ASP A 156 -9.32 9.61 1.48
CA ASP A 156 -9.33 10.99 1.99
C ASP A 156 -8.11 11.33 2.87
N ALA A 157 -7.34 10.31 3.29
CA ALA A 157 -6.23 10.51 4.21
C ALA A 157 -4.96 11.00 3.49
N GLN A 158 -4.28 11.97 4.12
CA GLN A 158 -2.95 12.41 3.69
C GLN A 158 -1.90 11.40 4.17
N LEU A 159 -1.20 10.80 3.21
CA LEU A 159 -0.14 9.83 3.46
C LEU A 159 1.22 10.53 3.51
N ASP A 160 2.14 9.97 4.27
CA ASP A 160 3.54 10.39 4.28
C ASP A 160 4.29 9.68 3.13
N PRO A 161 4.83 10.41 2.13
CA PRO A 161 5.57 9.81 1.02
C PRO A 161 6.79 8.98 1.47
N ALA A 162 7.35 9.24 2.65
CA ALA A 162 8.51 8.50 3.14
C ALA A 162 8.17 7.09 3.65
N SER A 163 6.91 6.84 4.02
CA SER A 163 6.46 5.56 4.60
C SER A 163 5.37 4.88 3.78
N SER A 164 4.68 5.63 2.93
CA SER A 164 3.65 5.11 2.04
C SER A 164 4.22 4.26 0.90
N ARG A 165 3.42 3.31 0.42
CA ARG A 165 3.70 2.50 -0.78
C ARG A 165 2.85 2.93 -1.98
N GLU A 166 2.11 4.02 -1.85
CA GLU A 166 1.28 4.56 -2.91
C GLU A 166 2.11 5.12 -4.07
N PRO A 167 1.58 5.10 -5.30
CA PRO A 167 2.28 5.61 -6.46
C PRO A 167 2.40 7.14 -6.43
N TRP A 168 3.27 7.69 -7.28
CA TRP A 168 3.58 9.12 -7.34
C TRP A 168 2.32 9.98 -7.55
N GLU A 169 1.37 9.51 -8.37
CA GLU A 169 0.12 10.21 -8.68
C GLU A 169 -0.75 10.48 -7.44
N ARG A 170 -0.57 9.72 -6.35
CA ARG A 170 -1.33 9.91 -5.12
C ARG A 170 -0.98 11.23 -4.40
N PHE A 171 0.18 11.79 -4.70
CA PHE A 171 0.74 13.00 -4.09
C PHE A 171 0.67 14.20 -5.02
N GLU A 172 -0.31 14.25 -5.94
CA GLU A 172 -0.41 15.29 -6.99
C GLU A 172 -0.28 16.72 -6.45
N ALA A 173 -0.91 17.04 -5.31
CA ALA A 173 -0.85 18.36 -4.71
C ALA A 173 0.56 18.72 -4.20
N GLU A 174 1.21 17.80 -3.48
CA GLU A 174 2.58 17.95 -3.02
C GLU A 174 3.57 18.01 -4.18
N ASN A 175 3.39 17.16 -5.19
CA ASN A 175 4.20 17.14 -6.41
C ASN A 175 4.09 18.48 -7.15
N ALA A 176 2.87 18.99 -7.35
CA ALA A 176 2.65 20.29 -7.98
C ALA A 176 3.29 21.44 -7.17
N GLN A 177 3.30 21.35 -5.83
CA GLN A 177 4.00 22.31 -4.99
C GLN A 177 5.51 22.24 -5.19
N ILE A 178 6.08 21.03 -5.26
CA ILE A 178 7.51 20.81 -5.52
C ILE A 178 7.87 21.39 -6.90
N ASP A 179 7.13 21.02 -7.94
CA ASP A 179 7.39 21.43 -9.32
C ASP A 179 7.28 22.96 -9.51
N ALA A 180 6.45 23.62 -8.70
CA ALA A 180 6.30 25.08 -8.74
C ALA A 180 7.40 25.85 -7.99
N GLN A 181 8.09 25.21 -7.03
CA GLN A 181 8.93 25.90 -6.06
C GLN A 181 10.40 25.44 -6.06
N ILE A 182 10.67 24.22 -6.51
CA ILE A 182 12.00 23.62 -6.47
C ILE A 182 12.64 23.71 -7.86
N GLY A 183 13.80 24.36 -7.93
CA GLY A 183 14.61 24.43 -9.15
C GLY A 183 15.57 23.24 -9.27
N LEU A 184 16.09 23.01 -10.47
CA LEU A 184 17.14 22.02 -10.74
C LEU A 184 18.30 22.68 -11.47
N GLU A 185 19.49 22.60 -10.89
CA GLU A 185 20.75 22.99 -11.52
C GLU A 185 21.69 21.79 -11.67
N VAL A 186 22.54 21.83 -12.71
CA VAL A 186 23.56 20.82 -12.95
C VAL A 186 24.91 21.47 -12.73
N ASP A 187 25.66 20.93 -11.79
CA ASP A 187 27.05 21.32 -11.55
C ASP A 187 28.00 20.33 -12.24
N LEU A 188 28.83 20.87 -13.12
CA LEU A 188 29.81 20.16 -13.91
C LEU A 188 31.20 20.55 -13.39
N ALA A 189 31.66 19.86 -12.35
CA ALA A 189 33.04 19.98 -11.90
C ALA A 189 33.95 19.13 -12.78
N ASP A 190 35.10 19.67 -13.18
CA ASP A 190 35.97 19.12 -14.25
C ASP A 190 36.48 17.68 -14.00
N ASP A 191 36.41 17.15 -12.78
CA ASP A 191 36.89 15.81 -12.39
C ASP A 191 35.88 14.97 -11.55
N GLU A 192 34.62 15.41 -11.42
CA GLU A 192 33.59 14.67 -10.67
C GLU A 192 32.36 14.35 -11.53
N PRO A 193 31.63 13.25 -11.25
CA PRO A 193 30.35 13.02 -11.91
C PRO A 193 29.41 14.22 -11.67
N PRO A 194 28.55 14.55 -12.66
CA PRO A 194 27.67 15.70 -12.56
C PRO A 194 26.84 15.63 -11.28
N THR A 195 26.76 16.74 -10.57
CA THR A 195 25.94 16.84 -9.37
C THR A 195 24.65 17.58 -9.72
N LEU A 196 23.51 16.92 -9.50
CA LEU A 196 22.20 17.57 -9.59
C LEU A 196 21.94 18.32 -8.28
N ARG A 197 21.66 19.62 -8.35
CA ARG A 197 21.35 20.45 -7.19
C ARG A 197 19.88 20.87 -7.25
N PHE A 198 19.11 20.44 -6.25
CA PHE A 198 17.72 20.89 -6.09
C PHE A 198 17.71 22.17 -5.24
N LEU A 199 17.21 23.25 -5.83
CA LEU A 199 17.20 24.58 -5.23
C LEU A 199 15.95 24.78 -4.39
N LEU A 200 16.09 25.01 -3.09
CA LEU A 200 14.97 25.24 -2.18
C LEU A 200 14.60 26.73 -2.09
N PRO A 201 13.34 27.10 -1.76
CA PRO A 201 12.87 28.49 -1.68
C PRO A 201 13.60 29.40 -0.65
N GLY A 202 14.52 28.86 0.15
CA GLY A 202 15.34 29.58 1.12
C GLY A 202 16.79 29.83 0.67
N GLY A 203 17.19 29.36 -0.51
CA GLY A 203 18.58 29.38 -0.98
C GLY A 203 19.42 28.20 -0.52
N ASP A 204 18.84 27.27 0.25
CA ASP A 204 19.46 25.97 0.57
C ASP A 204 19.46 25.06 -0.66
N GLU A 205 20.45 24.17 -0.75
CA GLU A 205 20.61 23.22 -1.85
C GLU A 205 20.59 21.77 -1.34
N LEU A 206 19.89 20.89 -2.06
CA LEU A 206 19.92 19.44 -1.84
C LEU A 206 20.68 18.75 -2.99
N PRO A 207 21.99 18.45 -2.81
CA PRO A 207 22.80 17.85 -3.87
C PRO A 207 22.58 16.34 -3.99
N ILE A 208 22.45 15.85 -5.22
CA ILE A 208 22.42 14.43 -5.57
C ILE A 208 23.54 14.15 -6.58
N LYS A 209 24.54 13.39 -6.13
CA LYS A 209 25.59 12.85 -7.01
C LYS A 209 25.09 11.58 -7.67
N ILE A 210 24.99 11.58 -8.99
CA ILE A 210 24.55 10.41 -9.77
C ILE A 210 25.24 10.38 -11.12
N GLU A 211 25.67 9.20 -11.56
CA GLU A 211 26.26 9.01 -12.88
C GLU A 211 25.19 9.18 -13.97
N VAL A 212 25.53 9.86 -15.07
CA VAL A 212 24.61 10.09 -16.21
C VAL A 212 24.01 8.79 -16.73
N SER A 213 24.84 7.75 -16.86
CA SER A 213 24.41 6.43 -17.31
C SER A 213 23.38 5.80 -16.37
N ARG A 214 23.53 6.00 -15.05
CA ARG A 214 22.62 5.48 -14.03
C ARG A 214 21.30 6.25 -14.01
N LEU A 215 21.33 7.57 -14.14
CA LEU A 215 20.14 8.41 -14.24
C LEU A 215 19.28 7.99 -15.43
N LEU A 216 19.87 7.90 -16.62
CA LEU A 216 19.17 7.47 -17.84
C LEU A 216 18.63 6.05 -17.69
N TYR A 217 19.42 5.11 -17.17
CA TYR A 217 18.98 3.73 -17.01
C TYR A 217 17.77 3.58 -16.09
N LEU A 218 17.65 4.44 -15.06
CA LEU A 218 16.55 4.38 -14.10
C LEU A 218 15.30 5.11 -14.59
N LEU A 219 15.44 6.22 -15.30
CA LEU A 219 14.31 7.08 -15.70
C LEU A 219 13.81 6.81 -17.12
N ASP A 220 14.72 6.58 -18.09
CA ASP A 220 14.35 6.39 -19.50
C ASP A 220 15.32 5.43 -20.22
N ARG A 221 14.85 4.19 -20.41
CA ARG A 221 15.60 3.13 -21.09
C ARG A 221 15.83 3.40 -22.57
N GLY A 222 14.96 4.17 -23.23
CA GLY A 222 15.14 4.58 -24.61
C GLY A 222 16.29 5.56 -24.74
N ALA A 223 16.25 6.64 -23.97
CA ALA A 223 17.31 7.64 -23.93
C ALA A 223 18.68 7.04 -23.53
N TYR A 224 18.69 6.06 -22.62
CA TYR A 224 19.91 5.30 -22.29
C TYR A 224 20.53 4.62 -23.51
N VAL A 225 19.72 3.93 -24.32
CA VAL A 225 20.21 3.22 -25.51
C VAL A 225 20.72 4.19 -26.56
N GLU A 226 20.04 5.31 -26.76
CA GLU A 226 20.49 6.37 -27.68
C GLU A 226 21.84 6.95 -27.25
N ALA A 227 21.98 7.31 -25.96
CA ALA A 227 23.23 7.81 -25.41
C ALA A 227 24.37 6.78 -25.52
N LEU A 228 24.09 5.49 -25.27
CA LEU A 228 25.07 4.42 -25.40
C LEU A 228 25.57 4.27 -26.85
N ASN A 229 24.66 4.37 -27.82
CA ASN A 229 25.03 4.30 -29.23
C ASN A 229 25.90 5.50 -29.63
N ALA A 230 25.52 6.72 -29.24
CA ALA A 230 26.31 7.92 -29.50
C ALA A 230 27.72 7.86 -28.86
N ALA A 231 27.84 7.33 -27.64
CA ALA A 231 29.12 7.18 -26.96
C ALA A 231 30.04 6.16 -27.64
N ARG A 232 29.49 5.11 -28.27
CA ARG A 232 30.28 4.11 -29.00
C ARG A 232 30.94 4.68 -30.25
N ASP A 233 30.33 5.69 -30.86
CA ASP A 233 30.89 6.39 -32.03
C ASP A 233 32.02 7.37 -31.66
N HIS A 234 32.23 7.60 -30.36
CA HIS A 234 33.28 8.45 -29.80
C HIS A 234 34.08 7.70 -28.72
N PRO A 235 34.94 6.74 -29.09
CA PRO A 235 35.75 6.00 -28.14
C PRO A 235 36.64 6.96 -27.32
N VAL A 236 36.62 6.78 -26.00
CA VAL A 236 37.47 7.55 -25.07
C VAL A 236 38.94 7.28 -25.44
N PRO A 237 39.80 8.32 -25.54
CA PRO A 237 41.22 8.12 -25.74
C PRO A 237 41.75 7.20 -24.63
N MET A 238 42.36 6.08 -25.00
CA MET A 238 43.16 5.29 -24.05
C MET A 238 44.29 6.19 -23.57
N GLU A 239 44.25 6.61 -22.31
CA GLU A 239 45.43 7.18 -21.66
C GLU A 239 46.55 6.13 -21.72
N GLU A 240 47.65 6.48 -22.37
CA GLU A 240 48.85 5.67 -22.45
C GLU A 240 49.31 5.35 -21.02
N GLN A 241 49.22 4.08 -20.64
CA GLN A 241 49.94 3.55 -19.49
C GLN A 241 51.43 3.77 -19.80
N ASN A 242 52.01 4.83 -19.25
CA ASN A 242 53.45 5.05 -19.29
C ASN A 242 54.13 3.82 -18.68
N GLU A 243 54.72 3.00 -19.54
CA GLU A 243 55.68 1.97 -19.20
C GLU A 243 56.90 2.67 -18.56
N GLU A 244 56.96 2.71 -17.23
CA GLU A 244 58.25 2.84 -16.55
C GLU A 244 59.01 1.50 -16.69
N GLN A 245 59.62 1.31 -17.86
CA GLN A 245 60.77 0.44 -18.02
C GLN A 245 62.05 1.27 -17.87
N GLY A 246 62.85 0.93 -16.85
CA GLY A 246 64.30 0.84 -17.00
C GLY A 246 65.16 1.88 -16.27
N GLY A 247 65.98 1.40 -15.34
CA GLY A 247 67.17 2.12 -14.87
C GLY A 247 67.88 1.36 -13.76
N ALA A 248 68.96 0.67 -14.11
CA ALA A 248 69.74 -0.29 -13.31
C ALA A 248 70.39 0.26 -12.04
#